data_AF-A0A1L5YR15-F1
#
_entry.id   AF-A0A1L5YR15-F1
#
_cell.length_a   1.000
_cell.length_b   1.000
_cell.length_c   1.000
_cell.angle_alpha   90.00
_cell.angle_beta   90.00
_cell.angle_gamma   90.00
#
_symmetry.space_group_name_H-M   'P 1'
#
loop_
_entity.id
_entity.type
_entity.pdbx_description
1 polymer ?
#
loop_
_entity_poly.entity_id
_entity_poly.type
_entity_poly.pdbx_seq_one_letter_code
_entity_poly.pdbx_strand_id
1 'polypeptide(L)'
;MYTNVLIFISNNLQLVCLCISSNNCYCSITTTFFVSKNNKSYIQKMKLPCYQNNTPLDPSFDDDLKDVHLVYDYDATDSNGRPEKWRYEIWFFSENKIVYAIHGGPMAGRINYQTVAYQCVRPGEIWQINWLEETGTVVSIVYDIVNKTVNGLLCFSKGHWENSEAAHGDKRNPDDFARWRNLAKQGIQTDRFVLVERAHILKSFKGQGDLEPIEPDAITF
;
A
#
# COMPACT_ATOMS: atom_id res chain seq x y z
N MET A 1 -46.02 -50.71 17.50
CA MET A 1 -44.91 -50.44 18.43
C MET A 1 -44.21 -49.20 17.90
N TYR A 2 -44.28 -48.08 18.62
CA TYR A 2 -43.70 -46.81 18.16
C TYR A 2 -42.18 -46.87 18.27
N THR A 3 -41.47 -46.55 17.20
CA THR A 3 -40.00 -46.50 17.18
C THR A 3 -39.56 -45.04 17.24
N ASN A 4 -38.91 -44.66 18.34
CA ASN A 4 -38.29 -43.34 18.49
C ASN A 4 -37.06 -43.24 17.58
N VAL A 5 -37.01 -42.21 16.74
CA VAL A 5 -35.82 -41.84 15.96
C VAL A 5 -35.06 -40.80 16.75
N LEU A 6 -33.84 -41.13 17.18
CA LEU A 6 -32.94 -40.17 17.82
C LEU A 6 -32.11 -39.48 16.72
N ILE A 7 -32.35 -38.19 16.49
CA ILE A 7 -31.60 -37.38 15.52
C ILE A 7 -30.56 -36.57 16.31
N PHE A 8 -29.27 -36.86 16.11
CA PHE A 8 -28.20 -35.97 16.54
C PHE A 8 -27.89 -34.99 15.41
N ILE A 9 -28.03 -33.69 15.68
CA ILE A 9 -27.59 -32.62 14.78
C ILE A 9 -26.27 -32.10 15.32
N SER A 10 -25.17 -32.40 14.63
CA SER A 10 -23.91 -31.66 14.79
C SER A 10 -23.54 -31.07 13.42
N ASN A 11 -23.04 -29.84 13.43
CA ASN A 11 -22.83 -29.04 12.22
C ASN A 11 -22.08 -29.84 11.14
N ASN A 12 -22.81 -30.12 10.05
CA ASN A 12 -22.36 -30.65 8.75
C ASN A 12 -22.32 -32.17 8.52
N LEU A 13 -22.92 -33.02 9.35
CA LEU A 13 -23.24 -34.41 8.95
C LEU A 13 -24.63 -34.84 9.41
N GLN A 14 -25.48 -35.28 8.47
CA GLN A 14 -26.67 -36.08 8.80
C GLN A 14 -26.34 -37.56 8.57
N LEU A 15 -26.40 -38.34 9.64
CA LEU A 15 -26.38 -39.80 9.57
C LEU A 15 -27.83 -40.29 9.64
N VAL A 16 -28.33 -40.93 8.58
CA VAL A 16 -29.66 -41.55 8.58
C VAL A 16 -29.49 -43.06 8.68
N CYS A 17 -29.79 -43.65 9.85
CA CYS A 17 -29.88 -45.09 10.01
C CYS A 17 -31.33 -45.55 9.82
N LEU A 18 -31.61 -46.33 8.78
CA LEU A 18 -32.83 -47.12 8.67
C LEU A 18 -32.56 -48.54 9.17
N CYS A 19 -33.15 -48.93 10.30
CA CYS A 19 -33.23 -50.33 10.71
C CYS A 19 -34.53 -50.94 10.16
N ILE A 20 -34.43 -51.84 9.19
CA ILE A 20 -35.53 -52.73 8.78
C ILE A 20 -35.30 -54.08 9.46
N SER A 21 -36.37 -54.64 10.02
CA SER A 21 -36.37 -55.75 11.00
C SER A 21 -35.63 -57.02 10.57
N SER A 22 -34.96 -57.60 11.58
CA SER A 22 -34.51 -58.99 11.77
C SER A 22 -33.81 -59.71 10.60
N ASN A 23 -32.52 -59.94 10.83
CA ASN A 23 -31.62 -60.91 10.20
C ASN A 23 -30.73 -60.50 9.02
N ASN A 24 -30.53 -59.20 8.74
CA ASN A 24 -29.31 -58.74 8.06
C ASN A 24 -29.14 -57.22 8.20
N CYS A 25 -28.15 -56.77 8.97
CA CYS A 25 -27.81 -55.35 9.05
C CYS A 25 -26.89 -54.98 7.88
N TYR A 26 -27.45 -54.33 6.86
CA TYR A 26 -26.66 -53.64 5.84
C TYR A 26 -26.57 -52.16 6.21
N CYS A 27 -25.38 -51.70 6.61
CA CYS A 27 -25.10 -50.28 6.82
C CYS A 27 -24.65 -49.70 5.47
N SER A 28 -25.54 -49.01 4.76
CA SER A 28 -25.19 -48.24 3.56
C SER A 28 -24.91 -46.80 3.97
N ILE A 29 -23.64 -46.40 3.97
CA ILE A 29 -23.25 -45.00 4.12
C ILE A 29 -23.37 -44.35 2.74
N THR A 30 -24.54 -43.77 2.43
CA THR A 30 -24.70 -42.94 1.24
C THR A 30 -24.23 -41.53 1.60
N THR A 31 -23.00 -41.17 1.21
CA THR A 31 -22.50 -39.79 1.36
C THR A 31 -23.10 -38.94 0.24
N THR A 32 -24.20 -38.23 0.53
CA THR A 32 -24.68 -37.17 -0.36
C THR A 32 -23.93 -35.88 -0.03
N PHE A 33 -22.95 -35.51 -0.86
CA PHE A 33 -22.35 -34.18 -0.79
C PHE A 33 -23.37 -33.14 -1.24
N PHE A 34 -24.01 -32.45 -0.29
CA PHE A 34 -24.66 -31.18 -0.60
C PHE A 34 -23.57 -30.13 -0.78
N VAL A 35 -23.18 -29.88 -2.03
CA VAL A 35 -22.46 -28.64 -2.36
C VAL A 35 -23.43 -27.50 -2.09
N SER A 36 -23.22 -26.78 -0.98
CA SER A 36 -23.92 -25.53 -0.72
C SER A 36 -23.75 -24.62 -1.92
N LYS A 37 -24.85 -24.37 -2.65
CA LYS A 37 -24.91 -23.38 -3.74
C LYS A 37 -24.81 -21.92 -3.25
N ASN A 38 -24.39 -21.70 -2.00
CA ASN A 38 -24.30 -20.38 -1.37
C ASN A 38 -22.88 -19.91 -1.07
N ASN A 39 -21.88 -20.36 -1.82
CA ASN A 39 -20.62 -19.62 -1.91
C ASN A 39 -20.72 -18.52 -2.99
N LYS A 40 -21.66 -17.59 -2.82
CA LYS A 40 -21.43 -16.25 -3.36
C LYS A 40 -20.32 -15.66 -2.49
N SER A 41 -19.09 -15.77 -2.97
CA SER A 41 -17.97 -15.05 -2.36
C SER A 41 -18.38 -13.58 -2.25
N TYR A 42 -18.51 -13.11 -1.02
CA TYR A 42 -18.67 -11.69 -0.74
C TYR A 42 -17.33 -11.01 -1.03
N ILE A 43 -16.93 -10.96 -2.31
CA ILE A 43 -15.90 -10.02 -2.75
C ILE A 43 -16.59 -8.66 -2.71
N GLN A 44 -16.53 -8.01 -1.56
CA GLN A 44 -16.86 -6.59 -1.45
C GLN A 44 -15.98 -5.87 -2.48
N LYS A 45 -16.59 -5.27 -3.49
CA LYS A 45 -15.85 -4.52 -4.51
C LYS A 45 -15.15 -3.36 -3.82
N MET A 46 -13.83 -3.44 -3.70
CA MET A 46 -13.02 -2.35 -3.15
C MET A 46 -13.04 -1.18 -4.14
N LYS A 47 -13.22 0.05 -3.62
CA LYS A 47 -13.10 1.27 -4.42
C LYS A 47 -11.61 1.50 -4.70
N LEU A 48 -11.24 1.58 -5.97
CA LEU A 48 -9.86 1.86 -6.38
C LEU A 48 -9.56 3.36 -6.35
N PRO A 49 -8.29 3.76 -6.09
CA PRO A 49 -7.21 2.89 -5.65
C PRO A 49 -7.38 2.46 -4.19
N CYS A 50 -6.95 1.25 -3.87
CA CYS A 50 -6.92 0.72 -2.51
C CYS A 50 -5.68 -0.14 -2.30
N TYR A 51 -5.23 -0.25 -1.06
CA TYR A 51 -4.15 -1.15 -0.67
C TYR A 51 -4.75 -2.36 0.04
N GLN A 52 -4.43 -3.56 -0.45
CA GLN A 52 -4.76 -4.79 0.25
C GLN A 52 -3.52 -5.29 0.97
N ASN A 53 -3.55 -5.23 2.31
CA ASN A 53 -2.52 -5.80 3.16
C ASN A 53 -3.13 -6.96 3.94
N ASN A 54 -2.76 -8.19 3.56
CA ASN A 54 -3.17 -9.38 4.30
C ASN A 54 -2.26 -9.65 5.52
N THR A 55 -1.09 -9.03 5.54
CA THR A 55 -0.15 -9.06 6.66
C THR A 55 -0.50 -7.94 7.63
N PRO A 56 -0.67 -8.22 8.93
CA PRO A 56 -0.83 -7.18 9.95
C PRO A 56 0.38 -6.23 9.95
N LEU A 57 0.13 -4.98 10.34
CA LEU A 57 1.22 -4.03 10.57
C LEU A 57 2.11 -4.55 11.71
N ASP A 58 3.41 -4.61 11.46
CA ASP A 58 4.37 -5.12 12.45
C ASP A 58 4.45 -4.16 13.66
N PRO A 59 4.47 -4.65 14.91
CA PRO A 59 4.55 -3.81 16.10
C PRO A 59 5.77 -2.88 16.14
N SER A 60 6.87 -3.24 15.45
CA SER A 60 8.05 -2.39 15.35
C SER A 60 7.80 -1.07 14.60
N PHE A 61 6.65 -0.90 13.93
CA PHE A 61 6.27 0.35 13.27
C PHE A 61 6.35 1.56 14.19
N ASP A 62 5.87 1.43 15.44
CA ASP A 62 5.82 2.55 16.40
C ASP A 62 7.24 3.08 16.71
N ASP A 63 8.21 2.18 16.81
CA ASP A 63 9.60 2.54 17.09
C ASP A 63 10.32 2.99 15.81
N ASP A 64 10.19 2.21 14.73
CA ASP A 64 11.02 2.34 13.53
C ASP A 64 10.58 3.45 12.58
N LEU A 65 9.26 3.67 12.45
CA LEU A 65 8.69 4.53 11.41
C LEU A 65 7.80 5.63 11.94
N LYS A 66 6.92 5.36 12.92
CA LYS A 66 5.94 6.34 13.36
C LYS A 66 6.59 7.66 13.74
N ASP A 67 6.09 8.73 13.16
CA ASP A 67 6.59 10.09 13.40
C ASP A 67 8.07 10.31 13.00
N VAL A 68 8.70 9.37 12.28
CA VAL A 68 10.07 9.57 11.76
C VAL A 68 10.03 10.51 10.56
N HIS A 69 10.93 11.48 10.57
CA HIS A 69 11.20 12.40 9.47
C HIS A 69 12.61 12.11 8.93
N LEU A 70 12.69 11.91 7.61
CA LEU A 70 13.95 11.70 6.90
C LEU A 70 14.19 12.86 5.93
N VAL A 71 15.43 13.33 5.87
CA VAL A 71 15.94 14.18 4.79
C VAL A 71 17.04 13.42 4.08
N TYR A 72 16.94 13.27 2.76
CA TYR A 72 17.85 12.43 1.98
C TYR A 72 18.13 13.01 0.60
N ASP A 73 19.33 12.72 0.09
CA ASP A 73 19.78 13.18 -1.22
C ASP A 73 19.97 11.99 -2.16
N TYR A 74 19.35 12.04 -3.34
CA TYR A 74 19.71 11.19 -4.46
C TYR A 74 20.94 11.74 -5.18
N ASP A 75 21.76 10.82 -5.68
CA ASP A 75 22.74 11.15 -6.72
C ASP A 75 22.00 11.36 -8.04
N ALA A 76 22.26 12.49 -8.69
CA ALA A 76 21.65 12.83 -9.96
C ALA A 76 22.66 13.53 -10.88
N THR A 77 22.23 13.80 -12.11
CA THR A 77 23.06 14.45 -13.12
C THR A 77 22.24 15.52 -13.83
N ASP A 78 22.81 16.72 -13.93
CA ASP A 78 22.17 17.84 -14.60
C ASP A 78 22.10 17.64 -16.13
N SER A 79 21.43 18.57 -16.82
CA SER A 79 21.29 18.52 -18.29
C SER A 79 22.63 18.57 -19.06
N ASN A 80 23.73 18.96 -18.41
CA ASN A 80 25.07 19.02 -18.98
C ASN A 80 25.93 17.82 -18.58
N GLY A 81 25.39 16.82 -17.88
CA GLY A 81 26.15 15.66 -17.44
C GLY A 81 26.94 15.88 -16.14
N ARG A 82 26.74 16.99 -15.42
CA ARG A 82 27.46 17.28 -14.18
C ARG A 82 26.73 16.67 -12.98
N PRO A 83 27.47 16.13 -11.99
CA PRO A 83 26.85 15.62 -10.77
C PRO A 83 26.03 16.70 -10.05
N GLU A 84 24.82 16.33 -9.63
CA GLU A 84 23.97 17.14 -8.79
C GLU A 84 23.32 16.29 -7.70
N LYS A 85 22.67 16.94 -6.75
CA LYS A 85 21.95 16.27 -5.66
C LYS A 85 20.49 16.67 -5.71
N TRP A 86 19.60 15.70 -5.68
CA TRP A 86 18.17 15.96 -5.52
C TRP A 86 17.77 15.67 -4.08
N ARG A 87 17.47 16.73 -3.34
CA ARG A 87 17.06 16.64 -1.93
C ARG A 87 15.57 16.40 -1.81
N TYR A 88 15.21 15.44 -0.97
CA TYR A 88 13.85 15.08 -0.63
C TYR A 88 13.71 15.01 0.89
N GLU A 89 12.50 15.24 1.37
CA GLU A 89 12.13 14.97 2.76
C GLU A 89 10.80 14.24 2.85
N ILE A 90 10.67 13.35 3.83
CA ILE A 90 9.46 12.57 4.09
C ILE A 90 9.26 12.44 5.60
N TRP A 91 8.01 12.56 6.02
CA TRP A 91 7.55 12.31 7.37
C TRP A 91 6.49 11.20 7.38
N PHE A 92 6.75 10.16 8.15
CA PHE A 92 5.86 9.01 8.34
C PHE A 92 4.79 9.35 9.39
N PHE A 93 3.79 10.13 8.95
CA PHE A 93 2.76 10.73 9.78
C PHE A 93 1.96 9.74 10.63
N SER A 94 1.49 8.64 10.02
CA SER A 94 0.67 7.63 10.70
C SER A 94 0.82 6.25 10.05
N GLU A 95 0.11 5.25 10.58
CA GLU A 95 0.09 3.86 10.10
C GLU A 95 -0.34 3.68 8.63
N ASN A 96 -0.84 4.73 8.00
CA ASN A 96 -1.19 4.70 6.58
C ASN A 96 -1.00 6.04 5.86
N LYS A 97 -0.30 7.01 6.45
CA LYS A 97 -0.06 8.32 5.83
C LYS A 97 1.41 8.72 5.89
N ILE A 98 1.83 9.39 4.83
CA ILE A 98 3.07 10.16 4.77
C ILE A 98 2.77 11.59 4.33
N VAL A 99 3.64 12.51 4.73
CA VAL A 99 3.76 13.86 4.16
C VAL A 99 5.18 13.97 3.61
N TYR A 100 5.38 14.58 2.44
CA TYR A 100 6.70 14.72 1.85
C TYR A 100 6.83 16.01 1.05
N ALA A 101 8.07 16.48 0.87
CA ALA A 101 8.41 17.59 -0.01
C ALA A 101 9.66 17.29 -0.84
N ILE A 102 9.70 17.91 -2.02
CA ILE A 102 10.78 17.76 -2.99
C ILE A 102 11.51 19.09 -3.11
N HIS A 103 12.80 19.10 -2.81
CA HIS A 103 13.63 20.30 -2.77
C HIS A 103 14.61 20.42 -3.94
N GLY A 104 14.84 19.32 -4.67
CA GLY A 104 15.74 19.29 -5.82
C GLY A 104 15.22 18.45 -6.99
N GLY A 105 15.85 18.63 -8.14
CA GLY A 105 15.48 17.94 -9.38
C GLY A 105 14.25 18.53 -10.07
N PRO A 106 13.73 17.85 -11.12
CA PRO A 106 12.69 18.41 -11.98
C PRO A 106 11.35 18.71 -11.27
N MET A 107 11.13 18.09 -10.09
CA MET A 107 9.91 18.22 -9.29
C MET A 107 10.12 19.10 -8.04
N ALA A 108 11.23 19.84 -7.95
CA ALA A 108 11.49 20.75 -6.85
C ALA A 108 10.35 21.78 -6.67
N GLY A 109 9.86 21.94 -5.44
CA GLY A 109 8.70 22.78 -5.11
C GLY A 109 7.37 22.03 -5.02
N ARG A 110 7.38 20.69 -5.11
CA ARG A 110 6.20 19.84 -4.87
C ARG A 110 6.11 19.43 -3.39
N ILE A 111 4.96 19.68 -2.78
CA ILE A 111 4.61 19.30 -1.39
C ILE A 111 3.35 18.43 -1.45
N ASN A 112 3.40 17.23 -0.89
CA ASN A 112 2.31 16.26 -1.03
C ASN A 112 2.14 15.40 0.23
N TYR A 113 1.04 14.67 0.26
CA TYR A 113 0.77 13.66 1.27
C TYR A 113 0.02 12.49 0.62
N GLN A 114 0.27 11.27 1.11
CA GLN A 114 -0.25 10.06 0.48
C GLN A 114 -0.71 9.03 1.48
N THR A 115 -1.73 8.28 1.07
CA THR A 115 -2.06 7.00 1.69
C THR A 115 -1.05 5.98 1.21
N VAL A 116 -0.40 5.30 2.14
CA VAL A 116 0.70 4.35 1.88
C VAL A 116 0.38 2.97 2.43
N ALA A 117 1.10 1.96 1.92
CA ALA A 117 1.19 0.64 2.51
C ALA A 117 2.61 0.38 3.01
N TYR A 118 2.73 0.11 4.31
CA TYR A 118 3.97 -0.29 4.95
C TYR A 118 4.11 -1.81 4.96
N GLN A 119 5.32 -2.29 4.73
CA GLN A 119 5.68 -3.68 4.93
C GLN A 119 7.01 -3.75 5.69
N CYS A 120 6.99 -4.36 6.86
CA CYS A 120 8.21 -4.68 7.59
C CYS A 120 8.93 -5.81 6.85
N VAL A 121 10.18 -5.57 6.45
CA VAL A 121 11.04 -6.60 5.84
C VAL A 121 11.90 -7.24 6.93
N ARG A 122 12.45 -6.41 7.83
CA ARG A 122 13.18 -6.85 9.02
C ARG A 122 13.03 -5.80 10.13
N PRO A 123 12.39 -6.12 11.27
CA PRO A 123 12.19 -5.18 12.37
C PRO A 123 13.50 -4.54 12.83
N GLY A 124 13.50 -3.24 13.12
CA GLY A 124 14.67 -2.47 13.53
C GLY A 124 15.67 -2.16 12.42
N GLU A 125 15.46 -2.67 11.19
CA GLU A 125 16.46 -2.60 10.14
C GLU A 125 15.94 -2.15 8.78
N ILE A 126 14.87 -2.77 8.26
CA ILE A 126 14.42 -2.56 6.88
C ILE A 126 12.90 -2.51 6.79
N TRP A 127 12.42 -1.44 6.17
CA TRP A 127 11.01 -1.23 5.85
C TRP A 127 10.83 -0.92 4.38
N GLN A 128 9.74 -1.42 3.80
CA GLN A 128 9.29 -1.06 2.47
C GLN A 128 8.01 -0.23 2.57
N ILE A 129 7.97 0.90 1.85
CA ILE A 129 6.88 1.88 1.87
C ILE A 129 6.42 2.09 0.44
N ASN A 130 5.14 1.82 0.17
CA ASN A 130 4.59 1.80 -1.19
C ASN A 130 3.40 2.73 -1.32
N TRP A 131 3.32 3.50 -2.40
CA TRP A 131 2.12 4.26 -2.73
C TRP A 131 1.91 4.51 -4.23
N LEU A 132 0.68 4.83 -4.57
CA LEU A 132 0.27 5.45 -5.82
C LEU A 132 0.04 6.93 -5.57
N GLU A 133 0.33 7.76 -6.57
CA GLU A 133 0.00 9.18 -6.57
C GLU A 133 -1.14 9.52 -7.55
N GLU A 134 -1.81 10.63 -7.30
CA GLU A 134 -2.79 11.25 -8.19
C GLU A 134 -2.24 11.62 -9.57
N THR A 135 -0.92 11.76 -9.70
CA THR A 135 -0.22 11.94 -10.99
C THR A 135 -0.14 10.63 -11.79
N GLY A 136 -0.55 9.50 -11.22
CA GLY A 136 -0.40 8.16 -11.78
C GLY A 136 0.97 7.53 -11.51
N THR A 137 1.83 8.21 -10.74
CA THR A 137 3.15 7.71 -10.34
C THR A 137 3.01 6.60 -9.31
N VAL A 138 3.76 5.52 -9.49
CA VAL A 138 3.85 4.43 -8.50
C VAL A 138 5.21 4.53 -7.84
N VAL A 139 5.25 4.52 -6.51
CA VAL A 139 6.49 4.62 -5.74
C VAL A 139 6.59 3.45 -4.78
N SER A 140 7.77 2.85 -4.73
CA SER A 140 8.19 1.94 -3.68
C SER A 140 9.56 2.40 -3.18
N ILE A 141 9.69 2.66 -1.88
CA ILE A 141 10.98 2.94 -1.27
C ILE A 141 11.29 1.88 -0.22
N VAL A 142 12.57 1.55 -0.09
CA VAL A 142 13.11 0.71 0.98
C VAL A 142 13.94 1.61 1.89
N TYR A 143 13.45 1.82 3.10
CA TYR A 143 14.19 2.51 4.16
C TYR A 143 15.07 1.50 4.88
N ASP A 144 16.38 1.64 4.69
CA ASP A 144 17.41 0.88 5.40
C ASP A 144 17.93 1.74 6.56
N ILE A 145 17.45 1.42 7.76
CA ILE A 145 17.72 2.15 9.01
C ILE A 145 19.21 2.02 9.35
N VAL A 146 19.75 0.80 9.23
CA VAL A 146 21.12 0.48 9.63
C VAL A 146 22.14 1.18 8.73
N ASN A 147 21.95 1.09 7.41
CA ASN A 147 22.88 1.66 6.44
C ASN A 147 22.58 3.12 6.12
N LYS A 148 21.50 3.70 6.67
CA LYS A 148 21.08 5.09 6.45
C LYS A 148 20.87 5.41 4.97
N THR A 149 20.13 4.55 4.27
CA THR A 149 19.82 4.73 2.85
C THR A 149 18.34 4.58 2.56
N VAL A 150 17.90 5.19 1.47
CA VAL A 150 16.59 4.97 0.88
C VAL A 150 16.81 4.45 -0.55
N ASN A 151 16.36 3.23 -0.85
CA ASN A 151 16.41 2.70 -2.21
C ASN A 151 15.03 2.89 -2.84
N GLY A 152 14.94 3.65 -3.93
CA GLY A 152 13.68 4.01 -4.56
C GLY A 152 13.47 3.35 -5.90
N LEU A 153 12.26 2.85 -6.13
CA LEU A 153 11.68 2.58 -7.44
C LEU A 153 10.54 3.60 -7.65
N LEU A 154 10.78 4.58 -8.51
CA LEU A 154 9.80 5.61 -8.86
C LEU A 154 9.39 5.43 -10.32
N CYS A 155 8.16 4.98 -10.54
CA CYS A 155 7.59 4.76 -11.86
C CYS A 155 6.71 5.96 -12.23
N PHE A 156 7.34 7.03 -12.72
CA PHE A 156 6.64 8.25 -13.14
C PHE A 156 5.73 7.97 -14.34
N SER A 157 4.50 8.49 -14.32
CA SER A 157 3.65 8.50 -15.51
C SER A 157 4.25 9.43 -16.57
N LYS A 158 3.93 9.20 -17.85
CA LYS A 158 4.33 10.09 -18.94
C LYS A 158 4.01 11.56 -18.66
N GLY A 159 2.77 11.84 -18.27
CA GLY A 159 2.35 13.21 -17.96
C GLY A 159 3.14 13.85 -16.83
N HIS A 160 3.44 13.10 -15.77
CA HIS A 160 4.24 13.62 -14.65
C HIS A 160 5.68 13.91 -15.08
N TRP A 161 6.30 13.01 -15.84
CA TRP A 161 7.70 13.16 -16.27
C TRP A 161 7.89 14.25 -17.32
N GLU A 162 7.11 14.24 -18.40
CA GLU A 162 7.26 15.17 -19.51
C GLU A 162 6.76 16.58 -19.19
N ASN A 163 5.94 16.75 -18.13
CA ASN A 163 5.43 18.05 -17.68
C ASN A 163 5.69 18.27 -16.18
N SER A 164 6.93 18.05 -15.74
CA SER A 164 7.32 18.09 -14.32
C SER A 164 6.92 19.37 -13.57
N GLU A 165 7.01 20.52 -14.23
CA GLU A 165 6.62 21.83 -13.65
C GLU A 165 5.14 21.87 -13.25
N ALA A 166 4.27 21.18 -14.00
CA ALA A 166 2.85 21.10 -13.66
C ALA A 166 2.60 20.30 -12.37
N ALA A 167 3.59 19.56 -11.87
CA ALA A 167 3.51 18.82 -10.61
C ALA A 167 4.00 19.61 -9.38
N HIS A 168 4.52 20.83 -9.57
CA HIS A 168 4.89 21.75 -8.47
C HIS A 168 3.63 22.25 -7.74
N GLY A 169 3.82 22.77 -6.52
CA GLY A 169 2.75 23.28 -5.66
C GLY A 169 2.45 22.37 -4.47
N ASP A 170 1.31 22.61 -3.80
CA ASP A 170 0.89 21.88 -2.61
C ASP A 170 -0.44 21.16 -2.87
N LYS A 171 -0.53 19.86 -2.54
CA LYS A 171 -1.77 19.08 -2.68
C LYS A 171 -2.96 19.71 -1.96
N ARG A 172 -2.71 20.44 -0.87
CA ARG A 172 -3.73 21.15 -0.09
C ARG A 172 -4.43 22.21 -0.91
N ASN A 173 -3.78 22.74 -1.95
CA ASN A 173 -4.40 23.62 -2.92
C ASN A 173 -5.26 22.80 -3.92
N PRO A 174 -6.58 23.05 -3.99
CA PRO A 174 -7.48 22.34 -4.89
C PRO A 174 -7.09 22.42 -6.38
N ASP A 175 -6.52 23.55 -6.82
CA ASP A 175 -6.14 23.75 -8.22
C ASP A 175 -4.89 22.94 -8.58
N ASP A 176 -3.92 22.86 -7.67
CA ASP A 176 -2.74 22.01 -7.81
C ASP A 176 -3.17 20.54 -7.85
N PHE A 177 -4.02 20.12 -6.90
CA PHE A 177 -4.50 18.75 -6.85
C PHE A 177 -5.28 18.36 -8.12
N ALA A 178 -6.14 19.23 -8.64
CA ALA A 178 -6.87 19.01 -9.88
C ALA A 178 -5.93 18.93 -11.10
N ARG A 179 -4.91 19.81 -11.16
CA ARG A 179 -3.88 19.78 -12.20
C ARG A 179 -3.10 18.46 -12.19
N TRP A 180 -2.70 17.98 -11.02
CA TRP A 180 -1.94 16.73 -10.87
C TRP A 180 -2.73 15.50 -11.33
N ARG A 181 -4.04 15.44 -11.01
CA ARG A 181 -4.93 14.38 -11.54
C ARG A 181 -5.03 14.37 -13.06
N ASN A 182 -4.84 15.52 -13.73
CA ASN A 182 -4.83 15.57 -15.20
C ASN A 182 -3.53 15.03 -15.79
N LEU A 183 -2.41 15.05 -15.05
CA LEU A 183 -1.15 14.43 -15.50
C LEU A 183 -1.28 12.92 -15.66
N ALA A 184 -2.04 12.26 -14.77
CA ALA A 184 -2.29 10.81 -14.85
C ALA A 184 -3.04 10.35 -16.11
N LYS A 185 -3.68 11.27 -16.82
CA LYS A 185 -4.46 10.98 -18.04
C LYS A 185 -3.61 10.99 -19.31
N GLN A 186 -2.34 11.37 -19.21
CA GLN A 186 -1.45 11.50 -20.37
C GLN A 186 -0.60 10.22 -20.54
N GLY A 187 -0.65 9.64 -21.74
CA GLY A 187 0.01 8.37 -22.04
C GLY A 187 -0.79 7.15 -21.56
N ILE A 188 -0.17 5.98 -21.63
CA ILE A 188 -0.72 4.72 -21.12
C ILE A 188 0.13 4.15 -19.98
N GLN A 189 -0.33 3.07 -19.34
CA GLN A 189 0.33 2.48 -18.17
C GLN A 189 1.78 2.03 -18.41
N THR A 190 2.16 1.74 -19.65
CA THR A 190 3.52 1.35 -20.05
C THR A 190 4.39 2.55 -20.44
N ASP A 191 3.81 3.73 -20.61
CA ASP A 191 4.55 4.97 -20.91
C ASP A 191 5.05 5.57 -19.59
N ARG A 192 6.08 4.95 -19.00
CA ARG A 192 6.63 5.36 -17.72
C ARG A 192 8.11 5.63 -17.81
N PHE A 193 8.53 6.70 -17.16
CA PHE A 193 9.94 6.86 -16.80
C PHE A 193 10.17 6.14 -15.47
N VAL A 194 11.03 5.13 -15.50
CA VAL A 194 11.32 4.29 -14.34
C VAL A 194 12.67 4.69 -13.78
N LEU A 195 12.65 5.39 -12.64
CA LEU A 195 13.84 5.76 -11.90
C LEU A 195 14.11 4.73 -10.81
N VAL A 196 15.30 4.15 -10.85
CA VAL A 196 15.80 3.24 -9.81
C VAL A 196 17.08 3.85 -9.26
N GLU A 197 17.02 4.35 -8.05
CA GLU A 197 18.14 5.10 -7.48
C GLU A 197 18.25 4.89 -5.97
N ARG A 198 19.46 5.04 -5.45
CA ARG A 198 19.74 5.05 -4.02
C ARG A 198 19.99 6.47 -3.54
N ALA A 199 19.32 6.85 -2.45
CA ALA A 199 19.60 8.07 -1.72
C ALA A 199 20.34 7.79 -0.40
N HIS A 200 21.10 8.79 0.03
CA HIS A 200 21.76 8.82 1.32
C HIS A 200 20.97 9.68 2.30
N ILE A 201 20.69 9.14 3.49
CA ILE A 201 19.97 9.85 4.54
C ILE A 201 20.93 10.81 5.24
N LEU A 202 20.58 12.10 5.21
CA LEU A 202 21.32 13.17 5.86
C LEU A 202 20.86 13.39 7.29
N LYS A 203 19.54 13.30 7.51
CA LYS A 203 18.91 13.49 8.82
C LYS A 203 17.81 12.45 9.01
N SER A 204 17.71 11.94 10.23
CA SER A 204 16.62 11.09 10.71
C SER A 204 16.30 11.51 12.14
N PHE A 205 15.06 11.91 12.40
CA PHE A 205 14.60 12.37 13.71
C PHE A 205 13.08 12.15 13.85
N LYS A 206 12.53 12.28 15.07
CA LYS A 206 11.09 12.21 15.31
C LYS A 206 10.47 13.60 15.26
N GLY A 207 9.26 13.72 14.72
CA GLY A 207 8.49 14.95 14.59
C GLY A 207 8.41 15.46 13.15
N GLN A 208 7.48 16.38 12.91
CA GLN A 208 7.13 16.84 11.56
C GLN A 208 8.25 17.59 10.80
N GLY A 209 9.23 18.15 11.51
CA GLY A 209 10.20 19.07 10.90
C GLY A 209 9.51 20.34 10.42
N ASP A 210 9.76 20.72 9.16
CA ASP A 210 9.13 21.87 8.51
C ASP A 210 7.87 21.47 7.71
N LEU A 211 7.51 20.18 7.68
CA LEU A 211 6.32 19.71 6.99
C LEU A 211 5.06 20.03 7.79
N GLU A 212 3.99 20.39 7.08
CA GLU A 212 2.67 20.62 7.67
C GLU A 212 1.93 19.28 7.92
N PRO A 213 1.22 19.15 9.05
CA PRO A 213 0.40 17.97 9.31
C PRO A 213 -0.82 17.91 8.38
N ILE A 214 -1.54 16.80 8.46
CA ILE A 214 -2.80 16.56 7.75
C ILE A 214 -3.83 16.00 8.73
N GLU A 215 -5.10 16.10 8.36
CA GLU A 215 -6.14 15.34 9.04
C GLU A 215 -5.94 13.83 8.80
N PRO A 216 -6.20 12.95 9.79
CA PRO A 216 -6.02 11.50 9.63
C PRO A 216 -6.79 10.89 8.46
N ASP A 217 -7.94 11.48 8.11
CA ASP A 217 -8.82 11.06 7.03
C ASP A 217 -8.64 11.86 5.72
N ALA A 218 -7.57 12.66 5.62
CA ALA A 218 -7.28 13.47 4.44
C ALA A 218 -7.30 12.65 3.14
N ILE A 219 -8.04 13.15 2.15
CA ILE A 219 -8.25 12.50 0.86
C ILE A 219 -6.97 12.60 0.04
N THR A 220 -6.53 11.47 -0.51
CA THR A 220 -5.30 11.41 -1.32
C THR A 220 -5.54 11.12 -2.80
N PHE A 221 -6.79 10.82 -3.20
CA PHE A 221 -7.19 10.48 -4.57
C PHE A 221 -8.46 11.15 -5.03
#